data_AF-A0A7D7M131-F1
#
_entry.id   AF-A0A7D7M131-F1
#
_cell.length_a   1.000
_cell.length_b   1.000
_cell.length_c   1.000
_cell.angle_alpha   90.00
_cell.angle_beta   90.00
_cell.angle_gamma   90.00
#
_symmetry.space_group_name_H-M   'P 1'
#
loop_
_entity.id
_entity.type
_entity.pdbx_description
1 polymer ?
#
loop_
_entity_poly.entity_id
_entity_poly.type
_entity_poly.pdbx_seq_one_letter_code
_entity_poly.pdbx_strand_id
1 'polypeptide(L)'
;MTDLTPRECVWCSSNEDVAELRGEPRCGRCRTAEQTITAAREFVGFYGLRPLGGSLTSDDEEEREHRVAARQAWAVLNETRTQTPPRASRSGQRRVAPSASTATKTGGQVASAKAQNVRSGVSRPADVSRPDRAELMSRAEGLLAQLTEIEERLAVAQKDSGLSGKAKVSDLTAKRDYVLRTLAALEKAKRALEPA
;
A
#
# COMPACT_ATOMS: atom_id res chain seq x y z
N MET A 1 9.37 -1.09 -46.91
CA MET A 1 9.37 -0.76 -45.47
C MET A 1 8.00 -1.13 -44.94
N THR A 2 7.89 -2.26 -44.24
CA THR A 2 6.63 -2.67 -43.60
C THR A 2 6.47 -1.87 -42.32
N ASP A 3 5.44 -1.05 -42.29
CA ASP A 3 5.04 -0.26 -41.12
C ASP A 3 4.54 -1.23 -40.03
N LEU A 4 5.41 -1.55 -39.08
CA LEU A 4 5.15 -2.51 -37.99
C LEU A 4 4.51 -1.83 -36.77
N THR A 5 4.02 -0.60 -36.90
CA THR A 5 3.32 0.05 -35.79
C THR A 5 2.00 -0.68 -35.53
N PRO A 6 1.78 -1.22 -34.32
CA PRO A 6 0.50 -1.81 -33.96
C PRO A 6 -0.57 -0.71 -34.11
N ARG A 7 -1.54 -0.95 -34.99
CA ARG A 7 -2.67 -0.02 -35.19
C ARG A 7 -3.65 -0.08 -34.02
N GLU A 8 -3.67 -1.21 -33.32
CA GLU A 8 -4.57 -1.51 -32.22
C GLU A 8 -3.81 -1.79 -30.93
N CYS A 9 -4.40 -1.39 -29.80
CA CYS A 9 -3.91 -1.71 -28.48
C CYS A 9 -3.92 -3.22 -28.26
N VAL A 10 -2.79 -3.83 -27.92
CA VAL A 10 -2.66 -5.28 -27.69
C VAL A 10 -3.51 -5.77 -26.50
N TRP A 11 -3.93 -4.88 -25.60
CA TRP A 11 -4.72 -5.24 -24.42
C TRP A 11 -6.24 -5.19 -24.65
N CYS A 12 -6.73 -4.10 -25.23
CA CYS A 12 -8.16 -3.83 -25.39
C CYS A 12 -8.63 -3.74 -26.85
N SER A 13 -7.72 -3.96 -27.80
CA SER A 13 -7.93 -3.80 -29.25
C SER A 13 -8.57 -2.47 -29.67
N SER A 14 -8.50 -1.44 -28.82
CA SER A 14 -8.91 -0.08 -29.21
C SER A 14 -7.86 0.53 -30.12
N ASN A 15 -8.34 1.26 -31.13
CA ASN A 15 -7.53 2.10 -32.01
C ASN A 15 -7.38 3.54 -31.45
N GLU A 16 -8.09 3.90 -30.38
CA GLU A 16 -8.01 5.22 -29.73
C GLU A 16 -6.68 5.37 -28.98
N ASP A 17 -6.05 6.54 -29.11
CA ASP A 17 -4.78 6.93 -28.48
C ASP A 17 -3.56 6.05 -28.79
N VAL A 18 -3.68 5.03 -29.65
CA VAL A 18 -2.55 4.20 -30.11
C VAL A 18 -1.70 4.99 -31.12
N ALA A 19 -2.34 5.83 -31.93
CA ALA A 19 -1.70 6.59 -33.01
C ALA A 19 -0.79 7.73 -32.52
N GLU A 20 -1.00 8.27 -31.31
CA GLU A 20 -0.17 9.35 -30.77
C GLU A 20 1.18 8.85 -30.21
N LEU A 21 1.29 7.57 -29.86
CA LEU A 21 2.49 6.99 -29.24
C LEU A 21 3.19 6.01 -30.19
N ARG A 22 3.99 6.59 -31.11
CA ARG A 22 4.82 5.90 -32.14
C ARG A 22 5.64 4.73 -31.58
N GLY A 23 5.06 3.53 -31.47
CA GLY A 23 5.76 2.27 -31.20
C GLY A 23 5.38 1.52 -29.92
N GLU A 24 4.45 2.03 -29.10
CA GLU A 24 4.04 1.36 -27.86
C GLU A 24 2.87 0.39 -28.11
N PRO A 25 2.87 -0.85 -27.57
CA PRO A 25 1.83 -1.84 -27.84
C PRO A 25 0.48 -1.57 -27.14
N ARG A 26 0.33 -0.49 -26.37
CA ARG A 26 -0.89 -0.18 -25.59
C ARG A 26 -1.35 1.26 -25.78
N CYS A 27 -2.67 1.45 -25.83
CA CYS A 27 -3.28 2.78 -25.85
C CYS A 27 -3.04 3.54 -24.53
N GLY A 28 -3.21 4.86 -24.59
CA GLY A 28 -3.05 5.77 -23.45
C GLY A 28 -3.79 5.30 -22.20
N ARG A 29 -5.06 4.91 -22.33
CA ARG A 29 -5.89 4.44 -21.20
C ARG A 29 -5.33 3.20 -20.50
N CYS A 30 -4.98 2.16 -21.25
CA CYS A 30 -4.42 0.93 -20.68
C CYS A 30 -3.06 1.19 -20.03
N ARG A 31 -2.23 2.03 -20.65
CA ARG A 31 -0.93 2.43 -20.10
C ARG A 31 -1.08 3.19 -18.80
N THR A 32 -1.97 4.18 -18.73
CA THR A 32 -2.21 4.94 -17.48
C THR A 32 -2.64 4.02 -16.35
N ALA A 33 -3.55 3.06 -16.62
CA ALA A 33 -3.93 2.07 -15.62
C ALA A 33 -2.74 1.20 -15.15
N GLU A 34 -1.89 0.74 -16.06
CA GLU A 34 -0.68 -0.02 -15.70
C GLU A 34 0.35 0.80 -14.91
N GLN A 35 0.51 2.07 -15.27
CA GLN A 35 1.37 3.00 -14.54
C GLN A 35 0.84 3.22 -13.11
N THR A 36 -0.46 3.42 -12.94
CA THR A 36 -1.08 3.53 -11.61
C THR A 36 -0.86 2.27 -10.76
N ILE A 37 -0.99 1.07 -11.35
CA ILE A 37 -0.72 -0.19 -10.64
C ILE A 37 0.76 -0.28 -10.26
N THR A 38 1.67 0.09 -11.16
CA THR A 38 3.12 0.08 -10.91
C THR A 38 3.49 1.05 -9.79
N ALA A 39 3.03 2.30 -9.86
CA ALA A 39 3.26 3.31 -8.83
C ALA A 39 2.75 2.86 -7.46
N ALA A 40 1.57 2.25 -7.39
CA ALA A 40 1.05 1.70 -6.14
C ALA A 40 1.89 0.51 -5.61
N ARG A 41 2.45 -0.33 -6.49
CA ARG A 41 3.38 -1.42 -6.08
C ARG A 41 4.69 -0.87 -5.55
N GLU A 42 5.23 0.14 -6.21
CA GLU A 42 6.45 0.83 -5.80
C GLU A 42 6.26 1.51 -4.46
N PHE A 43 5.15 2.21 -4.24
CA PHE A 43 4.79 2.80 -2.96
C PHE A 43 4.77 1.74 -1.85
N VAL A 44 4.02 0.66 -2.05
CA VAL A 44 3.92 -0.44 -1.07
C VAL A 44 5.28 -1.08 -0.81
N GLY A 45 6.10 -1.29 -1.84
CA GLY A 45 7.45 -1.84 -1.71
C GLY A 45 8.40 -0.91 -0.97
N PHE A 46 8.35 0.40 -1.26
CA PHE A 46 9.20 1.42 -0.67
C PHE A 46 8.96 1.55 0.84
N TYR A 47 7.70 1.51 1.27
CA TYR A 47 7.31 1.60 2.68
C TYR A 47 7.28 0.24 3.41
N GLY A 48 7.64 -0.86 2.74
CA GLY A 48 7.60 -2.20 3.34
C GLY A 48 6.20 -2.66 3.75
N LEU A 49 5.17 -2.13 3.09
CA LEU A 49 3.77 -2.39 3.39
C LEU A 49 3.34 -3.75 2.82
N ARG A 50 2.15 -4.21 3.25
CA ARG A 50 1.59 -5.46 2.72
C ARG A 50 1.32 -5.31 1.21
N PRO A 51 1.75 -6.27 0.36
CA PRO A 51 1.50 -6.25 -1.07
C PRO A 51 0.05 -5.92 -1.46
N LEU A 52 -0.10 -5.27 -2.61
CA LEU A 52 -1.41 -5.00 -3.20
C LEU A 52 -2.18 -6.31 -3.39
N GLY A 53 -3.41 -6.33 -2.90
CA GLY A 53 -4.28 -7.50 -2.92
C GLY A 53 -5.74 -7.08 -2.79
N GLY A 54 -6.59 -8.03 -2.39
CA GLY A 54 -8.03 -7.81 -2.33
C GLY A 54 -8.49 -6.77 -1.29
N SER A 55 -7.78 -6.57 -0.16
CA SER A 55 -8.23 -5.64 0.89
C SER A 55 -7.65 -4.23 0.76
N LEU A 56 -8.50 -3.23 1.04
CA LEU A 56 -8.13 -1.80 1.17
C LEU A 56 -7.75 -1.38 2.58
N THR A 57 -7.95 -2.26 3.54
CA THR A 57 -7.77 -1.95 4.96
C THR A 57 -6.34 -1.45 5.16
N SER A 58 -6.25 -0.17 5.53
CA SER A 58 -5.03 0.58 5.79
C SER A 58 -5.36 1.59 6.88
N ASP A 59 -4.47 1.74 7.85
CA ASP A 59 -4.58 2.76 8.89
C ASP A 59 -4.04 4.12 8.40
N ASP A 60 -3.31 4.13 7.28
CA ASP A 60 -2.78 5.33 6.62
C ASP A 60 -3.63 5.73 5.40
N GLU A 61 -3.89 7.04 5.27
CA GLU A 61 -4.69 7.63 4.19
C GLU A 61 -4.03 7.48 2.82
N GLU A 62 -2.75 7.83 2.73
CA GLU A 62 -1.97 7.80 1.49
C GLU A 62 -1.85 6.36 0.96
N GLU A 63 -1.58 5.40 1.85
CA GLU A 63 -1.63 3.97 1.50
C GLU A 63 -3.02 3.57 0.96
N ARG A 64 -4.10 4.05 1.59
CA ARG A 64 -5.46 3.70 1.15
C ARG A 64 -5.73 4.23 -0.26
N GLU A 65 -5.30 5.44 -0.56
CA GLU A 65 -5.41 6.04 -1.90
C GLU A 65 -4.69 5.16 -2.94
N HIS A 66 -3.44 4.74 -2.68
CA HIS A 66 -2.70 3.84 -3.56
C HIS A 66 -3.40 2.49 -3.75
N ARG A 67 -3.96 1.90 -2.69
CA ARG A 67 -4.73 0.65 -2.77
C ARG A 67 -6.00 0.82 -3.60
N VAL A 68 -6.74 1.92 -3.42
CA VAL A 68 -7.98 2.22 -4.17
C VAL A 68 -7.66 2.44 -5.64
N ALA A 69 -6.69 3.31 -5.94
CA ALA A 69 -6.26 3.64 -7.30
C ALA A 69 -5.81 2.39 -8.06
N ALA A 70 -5.02 1.52 -7.42
CA ALA A 70 -4.61 0.26 -8.02
C ALA A 70 -5.80 -0.64 -8.36
N ARG A 71 -6.81 -0.74 -7.49
CA ARG A 71 -7.98 -1.58 -7.76
C ARG A 71 -8.88 -1.02 -8.85
N GLN A 72 -9.06 0.30 -8.89
CA GLN A 72 -9.77 0.95 -10.00
C GLN A 72 -9.04 0.73 -11.32
N ALA A 73 -7.71 0.89 -11.34
CA ALA A 73 -6.89 0.62 -12.52
C ALA A 73 -6.98 -0.85 -12.97
N TRP A 74 -6.95 -1.81 -12.03
CA TRP A 74 -7.21 -3.22 -12.33
C TRP A 74 -8.61 -3.45 -12.90
N ALA A 75 -9.64 -2.77 -12.40
CA ALA A 75 -10.99 -2.86 -12.93
C ALA A 75 -11.05 -2.37 -14.37
N VAL A 76 -10.45 -1.21 -14.68
CA VAL A 76 -10.34 -0.68 -16.04
C VAL A 76 -9.65 -1.68 -16.97
N LEU A 77 -8.52 -2.25 -16.54
CA LEU A 77 -7.81 -3.24 -17.36
C LEU A 77 -8.65 -4.50 -17.56
N ASN A 78 -9.32 -5.01 -16.53
CA ASN A 78 -10.13 -6.23 -16.64
C ASN A 78 -11.38 -6.04 -17.50
N GLU A 79 -12.07 -4.89 -17.37
CA GLU A 79 -13.25 -4.55 -18.15
C GLU A 79 -12.92 -4.41 -19.64
N THR A 80 -11.77 -3.80 -19.94
CA THR A 80 -11.38 -3.50 -21.32
C THR A 80 -10.61 -4.62 -21.99
N ARG A 81 -10.31 -5.71 -21.28
CA ARG A 81 -9.51 -6.81 -21.78
C ARG A 81 -10.26 -7.57 -22.87
N THR A 82 -9.75 -7.58 -24.09
CA THR A 82 -10.41 -8.27 -25.21
C THR A 82 -10.06 -9.75 -25.32
N GLN A 83 -8.99 -10.20 -24.66
CA GLN A 83 -8.72 -11.62 -24.43
C GLN A 83 -9.00 -11.98 -22.97
N THR A 84 -10.20 -12.48 -22.69
CA THR A 84 -10.43 -13.22 -21.45
C THR A 84 -9.77 -14.59 -21.61
N PRO A 85 -8.68 -14.92 -20.88
CA PRO A 85 -8.16 -16.27 -20.92
C PRO A 85 -9.30 -17.22 -20.51
N PRO A 86 -9.52 -18.35 -21.23
CA PRO A 86 -10.61 -19.24 -20.92
C PRO A 86 -10.52 -19.61 -19.44
N ARG A 87 -11.57 -19.27 -18.70
CA ARG A 87 -11.69 -19.56 -17.28
C ARG A 87 -11.64 -21.08 -17.18
N ALA A 88 -10.49 -21.64 -16.79
CA ALA A 88 -10.40 -23.06 -16.52
C ALA A 88 -11.45 -23.36 -15.46
N SER A 89 -12.55 -23.99 -15.89
CA SER A 89 -13.56 -24.51 -14.99
C SER A 89 -12.82 -25.45 -14.06
N ARG A 90 -12.78 -25.13 -12.77
CA ARG A 90 -12.45 -26.10 -11.72
C ARG A 90 -13.59 -27.12 -11.63
N SER A 91 -13.81 -27.88 -12.70
CA SER A 91 -14.60 -29.09 -12.72
C SER A 91 -13.66 -30.23 -12.35
N GLY A 92 -14.04 -30.99 -11.32
CA GLY A 92 -13.17 -31.85 -10.55
C GLY A 92 -12.30 -32.81 -11.35
N GLN A 93 -11.01 -32.83 -11.00
CA GLN A 93 -10.25 -34.07 -11.01
C GLN A 93 -9.78 -34.33 -9.58
N ARG A 94 -10.52 -35.20 -8.90
CA ARG A 94 -9.95 -36.08 -7.87
C ARG A 94 -8.74 -36.76 -8.51
N ARG A 95 -7.53 -36.35 -8.15
CA ARG A 95 -6.34 -37.19 -8.32
C ARG A 95 -5.87 -37.64 -6.95
N VAL A 96 -6.04 -38.94 -6.82
CA VAL A 96 -5.52 -39.87 -5.84
C VAL A 96 -4.09 -39.50 -5.43
N ALA A 97 -3.83 -39.54 -4.12
CA ALA A 97 -2.49 -39.44 -3.54
C ALA A 97 -1.55 -40.50 -4.11
N PRO A 98 -0.23 -40.24 -4.12
CA PRO A 98 0.60 -41.19 -3.40
C PRO A 98 1.63 -40.53 -2.46
N SER A 99 1.76 -41.25 -1.35
CA SER A 99 2.75 -41.34 -0.29
C SER A 99 4.10 -40.61 -0.37
N ALA A 100 4.50 -40.25 0.85
CA ALA A 100 5.80 -39.86 1.34
C ALA A 100 7.02 -40.54 0.69
N SER A 101 8.11 -39.77 0.61
CA SER A 101 9.47 -40.28 0.79
C SER A 101 10.34 -39.16 1.38
N THR A 102 10.86 -39.45 2.57
CA THR A 102 11.90 -38.72 3.29
C THR A 102 13.21 -38.76 2.53
N ALA A 103 13.89 -37.62 2.39
CA ALA A 103 15.33 -37.60 2.14
C ALA A 103 15.96 -36.37 2.81
N THR A 104 16.92 -36.68 3.68
CA THR A 104 17.64 -35.78 4.57
C THR A 104 18.85 -35.17 3.87
N LYS A 105 19.24 -33.97 4.35
CA LYS A 105 20.63 -33.51 4.62
C LYS A 105 21.43 -32.75 3.55
N THR A 106 21.91 -31.58 4.01
CA THR A 106 23.22 -30.90 3.75
C THR A 106 23.37 -30.29 2.36
N GLY A 107 23.89 -29.07 2.13
CA GLY A 107 24.57 -28.03 2.88
C GLY A 107 25.33 -27.14 1.86
N GLY A 108 25.72 -25.92 2.23
CA GLY A 108 26.57 -25.01 1.44
C GLY A 108 25.78 -23.89 0.75
N GLN A 109 25.68 -22.68 1.29
CA GLN A 109 26.71 -21.64 1.41
C GLN A 109 27.23 -21.17 0.04
N VAL A 110 26.68 -20.07 -0.49
CA VAL A 110 27.45 -19.01 -1.16
C VAL A 110 26.76 -17.67 -0.85
N ALA A 111 27.39 -16.90 0.02
CA ALA A 111 27.17 -15.46 0.12
C ALA A 111 28.00 -14.79 -0.98
N SER A 112 27.38 -13.95 -1.81
CA SER A 112 28.10 -13.10 -2.74
C SER A 112 27.61 -11.66 -2.65
N ALA A 113 28.53 -10.85 -2.15
CA ALA A 113 28.84 -9.49 -2.58
C ALA A 113 27.72 -8.44 -2.57
N LYS A 114 27.71 -7.72 -1.45
CA LYS A 114 27.24 -6.34 -1.32
C LYS A 114 28.19 -5.43 -2.14
N ALA A 115 27.71 -4.90 -3.26
CA ALA A 115 28.35 -3.79 -3.97
C ALA A 115 27.60 -2.49 -3.61
N GLN A 116 28.29 -1.59 -2.92
CA GLN A 116 27.86 -0.21 -2.73
C GLN A 116 27.96 0.52 -4.07
N ASN A 117 26.89 1.22 -4.46
CA ASN A 117 27.02 2.35 -5.37
C ASN A 117 26.44 3.59 -4.69
N VAL A 118 27.34 4.52 -4.38
CA VAL A 118 27.07 5.90 -3.98
C VAL A 118 27.03 6.73 -5.25
N ARG A 119 25.92 7.42 -5.49
CA ARG A 119 25.69 8.62 -6.31
C ARG A 119 24.18 8.67 -6.59
N SER A 120 23.46 9.77 -6.56
CA SER A 120 23.72 11.18 -6.31
C SER A 120 22.34 11.79 -6.08
N GLY A 121 22.30 12.92 -5.38
CA GLY A 121 21.07 13.64 -5.07
C GLY A 121 20.10 13.76 -6.23
N VAL A 122 18.86 13.35 -5.98
CA VAL A 122 17.69 13.76 -6.73
C VAL A 122 16.87 14.63 -5.78
N SER A 123 16.68 15.86 -6.23
CA SER A 123 15.93 16.95 -5.61
C SER A 123 14.64 16.45 -4.97
N ARG A 124 14.49 16.69 -3.66
CA ARG A 124 13.19 16.61 -2.98
C ARG A 124 12.22 17.55 -3.70
N PRO A 125 10.96 17.17 -3.95
CA PRO A 125 9.93 18.14 -4.24
C PRO A 125 9.82 19.06 -3.02
N ALA A 126 10.24 20.30 -3.22
CA ALA A 126 10.08 21.38 -2.27
C ALA A 126 8.65 21.89 -2.40
N ASP A 127 7.66 21.16 -1.88
CA ASP A 127 6.36 21.77 -1.52
C ASP A 127 5.49 20.87 -0.63
N VAL A 128 6.04 20.44 0.52
CA VAL A 128 5.18 20.19 1.68
C VAL A 128 5.75 21.06 2.76
N SER A 129 5.12 22.22 2.99
CA SER A 129 5.54 23.14 4.03
C SER A 129 5.65 22.36 5.34
N ARG A 130 6.82 22.48 5.99
CA ARG A 130 7.05 21.88 7.31
C ARG A 130 6.00 22.50 8.25
N PRO A 131 5.17 21.70 8.96
CA PRO A 131 4.19 22.23 9.88
C PRO A 131 4.86 23.20 10.85
N ASP A 132 4.25 24.37 11.03
CA ASP A 132 4.79 25.39 11.90
C ASP A 132 4.63 24.98 13.39
N ARG A 133 5.27 25.72 14.29
CA ARG A 133 5.22 25.41 15.74
C ARG A 133 3.79 25.54 16.29
N ALA A 134 2.97 26.44 15.76
CA ALA A 134 1.61 26.68 16.22
C ALA A 134 0.66 25.55 15.78
N GLU A 135 0.78 25.07 14.55
CA GLU A 135 0.07 23.90 14.02
C GLU A 135 0.42 22.64 14.80
N LEU A 136 1.70 22.44 15.14
CA LEU A 136 2.12 21.31 15.98
C LEU A 136 1.52 21.37 17.38
N MET A 137 1.39 22.56 17.98
CA MET A 137 0.74 22.74 19.29
C MET A 137 -0.77 22.49 19.20
N SER A 138 -1.46 23.05 18.20
CA SER A 138 -2.89 22.83 17.97
C SER A 138 -3.21 21.33 17.77
N ARG A 139 -2.37 20.62 17.00
CA ARG A 139 -2.50 19.16 16.83
C ARG A 139 -2.25 18.39 18.13
N ALA A 140 -1.29 18.83 18.95
CA ALA A 140 -1.03 18.21 20.25
C ALA A 140 -2.20 18.42 21.22
N GLU A 141 -2.79 19.63 21.26
CA GLU A 141 -3.98 19.92 22.07
C GLU A 141 -5.18 19.05 21.64
N GLY A 142 -5.43 18.90 20.34
CA GLY A 142 -6.46 18.01 19.83
C GLY A 142 -6.25 16.55 20.22
N LEU A 143 -5.01 16.06 20.18
CA LEU A 143 -4.67 14.70 20.60
C LEU A 143 -4.81 14.50 22.12
N LEU A 144 -4.51 15.52 22.93
CA LEU A 144 -4.73 15.47 24.38
C LEU A 144 -6.23 15.41 24.71
N ALA A 145 -7.07 16.18 24.02
CA ALA A 145 -8.53 16.09 24.17
C ALA A 145 -9.06 14.70 23.76
N GLN A 146 -8.55 14.14 22.67
CA GLN A 146 -8.86 12.76 22.27
C GLN A 146 -8.41 11.73 23.31
N LEU A 147 -7.25 11.94 23.94
CA LEU A 147 -6.76 11.06 25.00
C LEU A 147 -7.73 11.05 26.19
N THR A 148 -8.20 12.23 26.62
CA THR A 148 -9.18 12.33 27.72
C THR A 148 -10.50 11.63 27.38
N GLU A 149 -11.01 11.77 26.16
CA GLU A 149 -12.23 11.09 25.72
C GLU A 149 -12.06 9.55 25.70
N ILE A 150 -10.88 9.06 25.30
CA ILE A 150 -10.57 7.63 25.31
C ILE A 150 -10.50 7.10 26.74
N GLU A 151 -9.90 7.85 27.67
CA GLU A 151 -9.82 7.47 29.08
C GLU A 151 -11.19 7.41 29.76
N GLU A 152 -12.08 8.38 29.48
CA GLU A 152 -13.46 8.33 29.94
C GLU A 152 -14.21 7.11 29.41
N ARG A 153 -14.08 6.81 28.11
CA ARG A 153 -14.68 5.62 27.48
C ARG A 153 -14.11 4.34 28.04
N LEU A 154 -12.82 4.29 28.39
CA LEU A 154 -12.20 3.16 29.07
C LEU A 154 -12.81 2.96 30.46
N ALA A 155 -13.00 4.02 31.23
CA ALA A 155 -13.60 3.94 32.57
C ALA A 155 -15.06 3.43 32.52
N VAL A 156 -15.81 3.75 31.47
CA VAL A 156 -17.15 3.18 31.24
C VAL A 156 -17.04 1.71 30.81
N ALA A 157 -16.21 1.40 29.81
CA ALA A 157 -16.08 0.04 29.27
C ALA A 157 -15.52 -0.98 30.29
N GLN A 158 -14.71 -0.54 31.25
CA GLN A 158 -14.21 -1.40 32.33
C GLN A 158 -15.31 -1.84 33.31
N LYS A 159 -16.41 -1.08 33.42
CA LYS A 159 -17.57 -1.46 34.24
C LYS A 159 -18.39 -2.57 33.56
N ASP A 160 -18.31 -2.69 32.23
CA ASP A 160 -18.93 -3.76 31.46
C ASP A 160 -18.02 -5.00 31.46
N SER A 161 -18.21 -5.92 32.40
CA SER A 161 -17.39 -7.13 32.56
C SER A 161 -17.63 -8.24 31.51
N GLY A 162 -18.57 -8.02 30.57
CA GLY A 162 -18.91 -8.94 29.49
C GLY A 162 -17.84 -9.00 28.38
N LEU A 163 -17.92 -10.02 27.52
CA LEU A 163 -16.98 -10.22 26.39
C LEU A 163 -16.90 -9.00 25.46
N SER A 164 -18.04 -8.34 25.20
CA SER A 164 -18.08 -7.10 24.41
C SER A 164 -17.36 -5.95 25.10
N GLY A 165 -17.47 -5.83 26.42
CA GLY A 165 -16.75 -4.82 27.21
C GLY A 165 -15.24 -5.04 27.17
N LYS A 166 -14.79 -6.31 27.28
CA LYS A 166 -13.37 -6.66 27.14
C LYS A 166 -12.79 -6.32 25.76
N ALA A 167 -13.54 -6.57 24.69
CA ALA A 167 -13.13 -6.17 23.34
C ALA A 167 -13.02 -4.64 23.21
N LYS A 168 -14.02 -3.90 23.70
CA LYS A 168 -13.99 -2.42 23.73
C LYS A 168 -12.80 -1.87 24.53
N VAL A 169 -12.49 -2.47 25.68
CA VAL A 169 -11.32 -2.09 26.48
C VAL A 169 -10.02 -2.33 25.72
N SER A 170 -9.89 -3.46 25.02
CA SER A 170 -8.72 -3.74 24.18
C SER A 170 -8.55 -2.71 23.06
N ASP A 171 -9.63 -2.42 22.33
CA ASP A 171 -9.60 -1.45 21.22
C ASP A 171 -9.29 -0.04 21.69
N LEU A 172 -9.90 0.39 22.81
CA LEU A 172 -9.65 1.71 23.40
C LEU A 172 -8.22 1.82 23.96
N THR A 173 -7.67 0.74 24.52
CA THR A 173 -6.27 0.70 24.97
C THR A 173 -5.31 0.84 23.79
N ALA A 174 -5.57 0.14 22.68
CA ALA A 174 -4.77 0.28 21.46
C ALA A 174 -4.81 1.71 20.90
N LYS A 175 -5.98 2.36 20.92
CA LYS A 175 -6.15 3.77 20.53
C LYS A 175 -5.40 4.72 21.46
N ARG A 176 -5.48 4.52 22.78
CA ARG A 176 -4.72 5.29 23.78
C ARG A 176 -3.22 5.24 23.49
N ASP A 177 -2.69 4.04 23.27
CA ASP A 177 -1.26 3.85 23.01
C ASP A 177 -0.82 4.45 21.67
N TYR A 178 -1.68 4.43 20.65
CA TYR A 178 -1.43 5.13 19.38
C TYR A 178 -1.37 6.66 19.55
N VAL A 179 -2.30 7.24 20.30
CA VAL A 179 -2.33 8.69 20.58
C VAL A 179 -1.07 9.11 21.36
N LEU A 180 -0.68 8.34 22.38
CA LEU A 180 0.55 8.60 23.16
C LEU A 180 1.81 8.52 22.29
N ARG A 181 1.92 7.54 21.38
CA ARG A 181 3.03 7.46 20.42
C ARG A 181 3.07 8.66 19.48
N THR A 182 1.90 9.12 19.04
CA THR A 182 1.78 10.30 18.15
C THR A 182 2.18 11.58 18.87
N LEU A 183 1.76 11.76 20.12
CA LEU A 183 2.19 12.88 20.97
C LEU A 183 3.71 12.90 21.16
N ALA A 184 4.33 11.75 21.45
CA ALA A 184 5.78 11.65 21.58
C ALA A 184 6.52 12.01 20.27
N ALA A 185 5.97 11.63 19.11
CA ALA A 185 6.52 12.02 17.82
C ALA A 185 6.41 13.53 17.55
N LEU A 186 5.28 14.15 17.94
CA LEU A 186 5.09 15.60 17.83
C LEU A 186 6.03 16.38 18.77
N GLU A 187 6.24 15.91 20.00
CA GLU A 187 7.22 16.52 20.91
C GLU A 187 8.63 16.46 20.34
N LYS A 188 9.01 15.34 19.72
CA LYS A 188 10.29 15.19 19.03
C LYS A 188 10.41 16.16 17.84
N ALA A 189 9.34 16.32 17.06
CA ALA A 189 9.30 17.26 15.94
C ALA A 189 9.42 18.72 16.43
N LYS A 190 8.78 19.07 17.54
CA LYS A 190 8.88 20.38 18.21
C LYS A 190 10.31 20.66 18.67
N ARG A 191 10.99 19.70 19.32
CA ARG A 191 12.40 19.86 19.72
C ARG A 191 13.34 20.05 18.53
N ALA A 192 13.06 19.41 17.40
CA ALA A 192 13.82 19.59 16.17
C ALA A 192 13.56 20.94 15.45
N LEU A 193 12.61 21.74 15.93
CA LEU A 193 12.32 23.10 15.45
C LEU A 193 12.94 24.18 16.35
N GLU A 194 13.29 23.87 17.61
CA GLU A 194 14.00 24.81 18.48
C GLU A 194 15.51 24.74 18.16
N PRO A 195 16.13 25.82 17.64
CA PRO A 195 17.57 25.86 17.47
C PRO A 195 18.23 25.87 18.86
N ALA A 196 19.23 25.00 19.04
CA ALA A 196 20.04 24.89 20.25
C ALA A 196 20.90 26.14 20.50
#